data_AF-A0A843HGX9-F1
#
_entry.id   AF-A0A843HGX9-F1
#
_cell.length_a   1.000
_cell.length_b   1.000
_cell.length_c   1.000
_cell.angle_alpha   90.00
_cell.angle_beta   90.00
_cell.angle_gamma   90.00
#
_symmetry.space_group_name_H-M   'P 1'
#
loop_
_entity.id
_entity.type
_entity.pdbx_description
1 polymer ?
#
loop_
_entity_poly.entity_id
_entity_poly.type
_entity_poly.pdbx_seq_one_letter_code
_entity_poly.pdbx_strand_id
1 'polypeptide(L)'
;MGGAIENGNQATIRNTNFTNNTANEIAGAIDNQGLLNMSNCTLQYNNAKDCAGAIMDNNRAYVTNCTLEYNKAKYGGAIYTNKTLNLAGSNFTQNNATRQGGAIYLGSTNTINVNNSRFTDNDAGNGSGIYGVSGSMARINNSLFVNNTRPTLSVSNALTNTTIIERKIPTRITVNTDETVRLGDTINIHGYLEDISNESYLSGMDILISINDEQSHAATDENGYYELSYLTESIGTNIITVIYEGNDEYDAADCQTSVEVTKAEKIETHMSITVDNNDGTIIKAYLTDNDGNNVTGGKVAFKVNGKTLKNANGKVIYANVAEGIASVEWTVPEECYDKDVTISASYSGTGTYNQTKANITTSVATRQASISIDMPDTAQTGSTITITATITDGDRTVNTGKVIFKINGKTLKDAYGKALYANVVNGVASTVYTIPA
;
A
#
# COMPACT_ATOMS: atom_id res chain seq x y z
N MET A 1 -13.46 63.62 -22.34
CA MET A 1 -12.99 64.25 -21.09
C MET A 1 -12.36 63.19 -20.20
N GLY A 2 -11.12 63.44 -19.78
CA GLY A 2 -10.40 62.59 -18.83
C GLY A 2 -10.83 62.88 -17.41
N GLY A 3 -10.85 61.85 -16.55
CA GLY A 3 -11.29 62.01 -15.15
C GLY A 3 -10.38 62.90 -14.30
N ALA A 4 -9.13 63.15 -14.72
CA ALA A 4 -8.18 64.04 -14.06
C ALA A 4 -7.57 65.09 -14.99
N ILE A 5 -7.11 64.68 -16.19
CA ILE A 5 -6.39 65.56 -17.12
C ILE A 5 -6.98 65.44 -18.52
N GLU A 6 -7.15 66.60 -19.17
CA GLU A 6 -7.36 66.72 -20.60
C GLU A 6 -6.16 67.46 -21.22
N ASN A 7 -5.35 66.77 -22.03
CA ASN A 7 -4.18 67.35 -22.69
C ASN A 7 -4.49 67.68 -24.15
N GLY A 8 -4.73 68.96 -24.44
CA GLY A 8 -5.00 69.44 -25.81
C GLY A 8 -3.75 69.75 -26.65
N ASN A 9 -2.54 69.83 -26.06
CA ASN A 9 -1.34 70.26 -26.81
C ASN A 9 -0.09 69.49 -26.39
N GLN A 10 0.52 69.82 -25.25
CA GLN A 10 1.67 69.09 -24.72
C GLN A 10 1.58 69.02 -23.20
N ALA A 11 1.74 67.80 -22.66
CA ALA A 11 1.81 67.56 -21.24
C ALA A 11 3.08 66.78 -20.91
N THR A 12 3.75 67.20 -19.83
CA THR A 12 4.84 66.46 -19.22
C THR A 12 4.47 66.17 -17.78
N ILE A 13 4.33 64.89 -17.43
CA ILE A 13 3.86 64.45 -16.13
C ILE A 13 4.91 63.54 -15.51
N ARG A 14 5.36 63.86 -14.30
CA ARG A 14 6.40 63.10 -13.61
C ARG A 14 6.04 62.87 -12.16
N ASN A 15 6.42 61.72 -11.60
CA ASN A 15 6.32 61.43 -10.17
C ASN A 15 4.91 61.70 -9.62
N THR A 16 3.88 61.30 -10.38
CA THR A 16 2.49 61.64 -10.10
C THR A 16 1.64 60.38 -9.98
N ASN A 17 0.69 60.40 -9.05
CA ASN A 17 -0.26 59.31 -8.84
C ASN A 17 -1.67 59.72 -9.33
N PHE A 18 -2.25 58.91 -10.21
CA PHE A 18 -3.63 59.01 -10.65
C PHE A 18 -4.39 57.82 -10.08
N THR A 19 -5.17 58.05 -9.03
CA THR A 19 -5.85 56.97 -8.29
C THR A 19 -7.35 57.20 -8.25
N ASN A 20 -8.15 56.17 -8.51
CA ASN A 20 -9.62 56.22 -8.41
C ASN A 20 -10.28 57.30 -9.30
N ASN A 21 -9.63 57.71 -10.39
CA ASN A 21 -10.26 58.65 -11.32
C ASN A 21 -11.28 57.90 -12.17
N THR A 22 -12.46 58.49 -12.36
CA THR A 22 -13.54 57.86 -13.11
C THR A 22 -14.05 58.82 -14.18
N ALA A 23 -14.22 58.31 -15.40
CA ALA A 23 -14.90 59.02 -16.48
C ALA A 23 -16.10 58.22 -17.00
N ASN A 24 -17.13 58.94 -17.44
CA ASN A 24 -18.36 58.31 -17.91
C ASN A 24 -18.21 57.58 -19.25
N GLU A 25 -17.19 57.90 -20.06
CA GLU A 25 -17.07 57.34 -21.41
C GLU A 25 -15.63 57.00 -21.77
N ILE A 26 -14.73 58.00 -21.82
CA ILE A 26 -13.50 57.88 -22.60
C ILE A 26 -12.28 57.47 -21.76
N ALA A 27 -11.81 58.32 -20.83
CA ALA A 27 -10.53 58.08 -20.14
C ALA A 27 -10.65 58.23 -18.63
N GLY A 28 -10.38 57.17 -17.87
CA GLY A 28 -10.55 57.23 -16.42
C GLY A 28 -9.65 58.27 -15.76
N ALA A 29 -8.41 58.45 -16.23
CA ALA A 29 -7.51 59.49 -15.72
C ALA A 29 -7.15 60.57 -16.76
N ILE A 30 -6.56 60.19 -17.89
CA ILE A 30 -5.93 61.13 -18.84
C ILE A 30 -6.54 60.97 -20.24
N ASP A 31 -7.15 62.03 -20.74
CA ASP A 31 -7.59 62.16 -22.14
C ASP A 31 -6.54 62.97 -22.91
N ASN A 32 -5.74 62.30 -23.74
CA ASN A 32 -4.62 62.88 -24.46
C ASN A 32 -4.95 63.11 -25.93
N GLN A 33 -5.05 64.38 -26.31
CA GLN A 33 -5.17 64.87 -27.69
C GLN A 33 -3.84 65.47 -28.20
N GLY A 34 -2.87 65.66 -27.31
CA GLY A 34 -1.56 66.27 -27.56
C GLY A 34 -0.37 65.32 -27.45
N LEU A 35 0.85 65.86 -27.38
CA LEU A 35 2.04 65.09 -27.01
C LEU A 35 2.07 64.86 -25.49
N LEU A 36 2.07 63.60 -25.06
CA LEU A 36 2.18 63.21 -23.66
C LEU A 36 3.54 62.59 -23.36
N ASN A 37 4.29 63.19 -22.44
CA ASN A 37 5.51 62.63 -21.88
C ASN A 37 5.29 62.29 -20.40
N MET A 38 5.19 61.00 -20.08
CA MET A 38 4.93 60.53 -18.72
C MET A 38 6.08 59.67 -18.20
N SER A 39 6.55 59.97 -16.99
CA SER A 39 7.62 59.19 -16.36
C SER A 39 7.47 59.02 -14.85
N ASN A 40 7.74 57.83 -14.32
CA ASN A 40 7.68 57.53 -12.88
C ASN A 40 6.30 57.84 -12.27
N CYS A 41 5.22 57.47 -12.97
CA CYS A 41 3.86 57.72 -12.51
C CYS A 41 3.15 56.41 -12.14
N THR A 42 2.23 56.49 -11.20
CA THR A 42 1.34 55.37 -10.85
C THR A 42 -0.09 55.70 -11.27
N LEU A 43 -0.73 54.82 -12.03
CA LEU A 43 -2.12 54.93 -12.43
C LEU A 43 -2.85 53.69 -11.93
N GLN A 44 -3.62 53.85 -10.85
CA GLN A 44 -4.28 52.72 -10.19
C GLN A 44 -5.77 52.93 -10.00
N TYR A 45 -6.55 51.85 -10.14
CA TYR A 45 -7.99 51.86 -9.90
C TYR A 45 -8.75 52.92 -10.71
N ASN A 46 -8.23 53.34 -11.87
CA ASN A 46 -8.92 54.28 -12.73
C ASN A 46 -9.93 53.53 -13.61
N ASN A 47 -11.06 54.17 -13.88
CA ASN A 47 -12.20 53.51 -14.50
C ASN A 47 -12.85 54.38 -15.59
N ALA A 48 -13.11 53.79 -16.76
CA ALA A 48 -13.96 54.39 -17.78
C ALA A 48 -14.98 53.38 -18.30
N LYS A 49 -16.16 53.83 -18.72
CA LYS A 49 -17.18 52.89 -19.21
C LYS A 49 -16.86 52.30 -20.59
N ASP A 50 -16.15 53.02 -21.46
CA ASP A 50 -15.95 52.60 -22.86
C ASP A 50 -14.48 52.43 -23.25
N CYS A 51 -13.66 53.50 -23.30
CA CYS A 51 -12.39 53.42 -24.03
C CYS A 51 -11.16 53.01 -23.20
N ALA A 52 -10.76 53.74 -22.17
CA ALA A 52 -9.51 53.50 -21.43
C ALA A 52 -9.67 53.64 -19.94
N GLY A 53 -9.28 52.62 -19.18
CA GLY A 53 -9.38 52.69 -17.72
C GLY A 53 -8.48 53.79 -17.14
N ALA A 54 -7.29 54.03 -17.71
CA ALA A 54 -6.41 55.11 -17.29
C ALA A 54 -6.18 56.16 -18.39
N ILE A 55 -5.62 55.78 -19.54
CA ILE A 55 -5.14 56.75 -20.56
C ILE A 55 -5.82 56.49 -21.90
N MET A 56 -6.58 57.47 -22.39
CA MET A 56 -6.96 57.54 -23.79
C MET A 56 -5.93 58.38 -24.54
N ASP A 57 -5.24 57.80 -25.52
CA ASP A 57 -4.27 58.50 -26.35
C ASP A 57 -4.72 58.59 -27.82
N ASN A 58 -5.06 59.79 -28.25
CA ASN A 58 -5.44 60.09 -29.64
C ASN A 58 -4.31 60.76 -30.44
N ASN A 59 -3.09 60.85 -29.91
CA ASN A 59 -1.98 61.54 -30.58
C ASN A 59 -0.62 60.87 -30.42
N ARG A 60 0.17 61.17 -29.38
CA ARG A 60 1.45 60.48 -29.15
C ARG A 60 1.76 60.47 -27.68
N ALA A 61 2.01 59.28 -27.15
CA ALA A 61 2.38 59.10 -25.76
C ALA A 61 3.72 58.38 -25.60
N TYR A 62 4.53 58.90 -24.68
CA TYR A 62 5.70 58.24 -24.12
C TYR A 62 5.40 57.94 -22.66
N VAL A 63 5.36 56.67 -22.30
CA VAL A 63 5.10 56.21 -20.92
C VAL A 63 6.29 55.39 -20.46
N THR A 64 7.01 55.93 -19.48
CA THR A 64 8.32 55.40 -19.08
C THR A 64 8.38 55.19 -17.58
N ASN A 65 8.83 54.01 -17.13
CA ASN A 65 8.94 53.69 -15.71
C ASN A 65 7.63 53.93 -14.93
N CYS A 66 6.49 53.64 -15.54
CA CYS A 66 5.19 53.84 -14.91
C CYS A 66 4.59 52.51 -14.45
N THR A 67 3.73 52.59 -13.44
CA THR A 67 2.97 51.46 -12.90
C THR A 67 1.49 51.69 -13.19
N LEU A 68 0.85 50.77 -13.91
CA LEU A 68 -0.57 50.84 -14.27
C LEU A 68 -1.27 49.59 -13.74
N GLU A 69 -2.11 49.76 -12.72
CA GLU A 69 -2.65 48.63 -11.96
C GLU A 69 -4.15 48.74 -11.70
N TYR A 70 -4.87 47.62 -11.78
CA TYR A 70 -6.30 47.56 -11.45
C TYR A 70 -7.18 48.57 -12.21
N ASN A 71 -6.74 49.04 -13.38
CA ASN A 71 -7.54 49.94 -14.18
C ASN A 71 -8.57 49.13 -14.97
N LYS A 72 -9.76 49.72 -15.16
CA LYS A 72 -10.89 49.03 -15.77
C LYS A 72 -11.56 49.85 -16.86
N ALA A 73 -11.84 49.19 -17.98
CA ALA A 73 -12.71 49.74 -19.01
C ALA A 73 -13.35 48.62 -19.87
N LYS A 74 -14.04 49.01 -20.94
CA LYS A 74 -14.57 48.04 -21.91
C LYS A 74 -13.53 47.66 -22.95
N TYR A 75 -12.80 48.63 -23.45
CA TYR A 75 -11.56 48.45 -24.19
C TYR A 75 -10.39 48.95 -23.33
N GLY A 76 -9.16 48.52 -23.60
CA GLY A 76 -7.96 49.14 -23.02
C GLY A 76 -8.02 49.31 -21.51
N GLY A 77 -7.93 48.20 -20.75
CA GLY A 77 -8.14 48.24 -19.29
C GLY A 77 -7.23 49.27 -18.61
N ALA A 78 -6.00 49.45 -19.09
CA ALA A 78 -5.17 50.61 -18.74
C ALA A 78 -5.14 51.69 -19.83
N ILE A 79 -4.72 51.33 -21.05
CA ILE A 79 -4.46 52.29 -22.12
C ILE A 79 -5.27 51.93 -23.36
N TYR A 80 -5.92 52.93 -23.94
CA TYR A 80 -6.42 52.88 -25.31
C TYR A 80 -5.63 53.88 -26.14
N THR A 81 -5.08 53.47 -27.28
CA THR A 81 -4.42 54.39 -28.20
C THR A 81 -4.89 54.25 -29.65
N ASN A 82 -5.16 55.38 -30.28
CA ASN A 82 -5.42 55.52 -31.71
C ASN A 82 -4.16 55.98 -32.49
N LYS A 83 -3.00 56.05 -31.85
CA LYS A 83 -1.76 56.50 -32.49
C LYS A 83 -0.53 55.80 -31.93
N THR A 84 0.63 56.46 -32.00
CA THR A 84 1.92 55.90 -31.59
C THR A 84 2.07 55.97 -30.07
N LEU A 85 2.21 54.79 -29.47
CA LEU A 85 2.56 54.63 -28.06
C LEU A 85 3.97 54.04 -27.94
N ASN A 86 4.80 54.70 -27.14
CA ASN A 86 6.12 54.21 -26.77
C ASN A 86 6.15 53.91 -25.27
N LEU A 87 6.36 52.64 -24.93
CA LEU A 87 6.46 52.14 -23.57
C LEU A 87 7.90 51.74 -23.28
N ALA A 88 8.41 52.15 -22.13
CA ALA A 88 9.68 51.64 -21.62
C ALA A 88 9.63 51.42 -20.11
N GLY A 89 10.20 50.33 -19.60
CA GLY A 89 10.42 50.15 -18.15
C GLY A 89 9.15 50.11 -17.31
N SER A 90 7.98 49.84 -17.90
CA SER A 90 6.68 50.05 -17.25
C SER A 90 5.99 48.73 -16.90
N ASN A 91 5.18 48.74 -15.85
CA ASN A 91 4.46 47.59 -15.31
C ASN A 91 2.96 47.74 -15.50
N PHE A 92 2.31 46.69 -15.99
CA PHE A 92 0.86 46.58 -16.15
C PHE A 92 0.36 45.38 -15.38
N THR A 93 -0.35 45.59 -14.27
CA THR A 93 -0.78 44.51 -13.38
C THR A 93 -2.29 44.52 -13.17
N GLN A 94 -2.96 43.38 -13.36
CA GLN A 94 -4.39 43.22 -13.05
C GLN A 94 -5.31 44.29 -13.68
N ASN A 95 -4.96 44.80 -14.86
CA ASN A 95 -5.85 45.66 -15.63
C ASN A 95 -6.89 44.80 -16.35
N ASN A 96 -8.13 45.28 -16.40
CA ASN A 96 -9.27 44.51 -16.87
C ASN A 96 -10.05 45.27 -17.95
N ALA A 97 -10.18 44.65 -19.13
CA ALA A 97 -11.07 45.13 -20.18
C ALA A 97 -12.21 44.13 -20.38
N THR A 98 -13.47 44.57 -20.29
CA THR A 98 -14.61 43.63 -20.45
C THR A 98 -14.73 43.07 -21.87
N ARG A 99 -14.07 43.67 -22.88
CA ARG A 99 -14.03 43.17 -24.25
C ARG A 99 -12.62 42.83 -24.72
N GLN A 100 -11.75 43.83 -24.89
CA GLN A 100 -10.49 43.65 -25.61
C GLN A 100 -9.39 44.57 -25.07
N GLY A 101 -8.15 44.08 -25.05
CA GLY A 101 -6.98 44.86 -24.62
C GLY A 101 -6.95 45.03 -23.11
N GLY A 102 -6.71 43.95 -22.36
CA GLY A 102 -6.80 43.96 -20.90
C GLY A 102 -5.86 44.98 -20.26
N ALA A 103 -4.62 45.08 -20.75
CA ALA A 103 -3.78 46.23 -20.48
C ALA A 103 -3.92 47.30 -21.57
N ILE A 104 -3.70 46.96 -22.84
CA ILE A 104 -3.59 47.93 -23.93
C ILE A 104 -4.50 47.55 -25.09
N TYR A 105 -5.23 48.53 -25.61
CA TYR A 105 -6.01 48.44 -26.83
C TYR A 105 -5.53 49.42 -27.90
N LEU A 106 -5.25 48.91 -29.11
CA LEU A 106 -4.91 49.71 -30.29
C LEU A 106 -6.16 49.85 -31.16
N GLY A 107 -6.80 51.01 -31.10
CA GLY A 107 -8.09 51.26 -31.75
C GLY A 107 -8.05 51.60 -33.23
N SER A 108 -6.86 51.84 -33.75
CA SER A 108 -6.60 52.01 -35.18
C SER A 108 -5.33 51.28 -35.59
N THR A 109 -5.10 51.16 -36.90
CA THR A 109 -3.89 50.55 -37.48
C THR A 109 -2.64 51.31 -37.09
N ASN A 110 -2.02 50.90 -35.98
CA ASN A 110 -0.90 51.62 -35.38
C ASN A 110 0.26 50.67 -35.11
N THR A 111 1.46 51.23 -34.99
CA THR A 111 2.61 50.52 -34.43
C THR A 111 2.96 51.08 -33.08
N ILE A 112 3.05 50.21 -32.08
CA ILE A 112 3.57 50.55 -30.74
C ILE A 112 4.94 49.92 -30.52
N ASN A 113 5.73 50.54 -29.67
CA ASN A 113 7.01 50.01 -29.21
C ASN A 113 6.94 49.77 -27.70
N VAL A 114 7.26 48.56 -27.27
CA VAL A 114 7.25 48.13 -25.87
C VAL A 114 8.63 47.58 -25.53
N ASN A 115 9.31 48.21 -24.57
CA ASN A 115 10.69 47.83 -24.23
C ASN A 115 10.86 47.69 -22.73
N ASN A 116 11.49 46.60 -22.26
CA ASN A 116 11.80 46.42 -20.84
C ASN A 116 10.56 46.55 -19.93
N SER A 117 9.40 46.08 -20.38
CA SER A 117 8.13 46.23 -19.65
C SER A 117 7.59 44.89 -19.19
N ARG A 118 6.73 44.92 -18.17
CA ARG A 118 6.09 43.72 -17.61
C ARG A 118 4.57 43.83 -17.65
N PHE A 119 3.91 42.75 -18.04
CA PHE A 119 2.45 42.60 -18.06
C PHE A 119 2.06 41.37 -17.26
N THR A 120 1.34 41.54 -16.16
CA THR A 120 1.02 40.44 -15.23
C THR A 120 -0.46 40.42 -14.89
N ASP A 121 -1.09 39.25 -15.00
CA ASP A 121 -2.48 39.01 -14.61
C ASP A 121 -3.50 39.99 -15.22
N ASN A 122 -3.22 40.56 -16.41
CA ASN A 122 -4.20 41.39 -17.11
C ASN A 122 -5.23 40.49 -17.80
N ASP A 123 -6.46 40.98 -17.90
CA ASP A 123 -7.60 40.18 -18.36
C ASP A 123 -8.47 40.92 -19.36
N ALA A 124 -8.86 40.22 -20.43
CA ALA A 124 -9.86 40.65 -21.39
C ALA A 124 -10.43 39.47 -22.15
N GLY A 125 -11.58 39.66 -22.81
CA GLY A 125 -12.14 38.68 -23.73
C GLY A 125 -11.20 38.30 -24.89
N ASN A 126 -10.35 39.23 -25.34
CA ASN A 126 -9.32 39.00 -26.37
C ASN A 126 -8.16 40.00 -26.23
N GLY A 127 -6.90 39.53 -26.29
CA GLY A 127 -5.72 40.38 -26.14
C GLY A 127 -5.58 40.88 -24.71
N SER A 128 -5.50 39.96 -23.74
CA SER A 128 -5.45 40.27 -22.31
C SER A 128 -4.26 41.16 -21.93
N GLY A 129 -3.09 40.93 -22.53
CA GLY A 129 -1.99 41.90 -22.51
C GLY A 129 -2.25 43.04 -23.49
N ILE A 130 -2.15 42.75 -24.79
CA ILE A 130 -2.26 43.75 -25.86
C ILE A 130 -3.20 43.24 -26.95
N TYR A 131 -4.21 44.05 -27.27
CA TYR A 131 -5.07 43.86 -28.43
C TYR A 131 -4.81 44.96 -29.46
N GLY A 132 -4.81 44.63 -30.74
CA GLY A 132 -4.88 45.63 -31.81
C GLY A 132 -5.84 45.24 -32.92
N VAL A 133 -6.54 46.24 -33.47
CA VAL A 133 -7.38 46.04 -34.66
C VAL A 133 -6.54 45.55 -35.85
N SER A 134 -7.18 44.91 -36.84
CA SER A 134 -6.50 44.36 -38.02
C SER A 134 -5.54 45.37 -38.65
N GLY A 135 -4.29 44.94 -38.89
CA GLY A 135 -3.20 45.79 -39.41
C GLY A 135 -2.37 46.52 -38.33
N SER A 136 -2.73 46.41 -37.06
CA SER A 136 -1.92 46.93 -35.95
C SER A 136 -0.70 46.04 -35.67
N MET A 137 0.38 46.65 -35.19
CA MET A 137 1.65 45.98 -34.87
C MET A 137 2.17 46.37 -33.49
N ALA A 138 2.66 45.39 -32.72
CA ALA A 138 3.43 45.61 -31.50
C ALA A 138 4.88 45.13 -31.68
N ARG A 139 5.84 46.04 -31.53
CA ARG A 139 7.27 45.70 -31.43
C ARG A 139 7.63 45.58 -29.97
N ILE A 140 7.95 44.37 -29.52
CA ILE A 140 8.11 44.06 -28.10
C ILE A 140 9.52 43.52 -27.88
N ASN A 141 10.30 44.23 -27.06
CA ASN A 141 11.69 43.89 -26.76
C ASN A 141 11.92 43.77 -25.25
N ASN A 142 12.70 42.77 -24.84
CA ASN A 142 13.15 42.59 -23.45
C ASN A 142 12.00 42.66 -22.43
N SER A 143 10.82 42.16 -22.79
CA SER A 143 9.61 42.32 -21.97
C SER A 143 9.08 40.97 -21.48
N LEU A 144 8.25 40.98 -20.45
CA LEU A 144 7.74 39.77 -19.82
C LEU A 144 6.24 39.85 -19.64
N PHE A 145 5.53 38.85 -20.15
CA PHE A 145 4.10 38.67 -19.96
C PHE A 145 3.87 37.42 -19.11
N VAL A 146 3.10 37.54 -18.02
CA VAL A 146 2.82 36.44 -17.10
C VAL A 146 1.34 36.38 -16.79
N ASN A 147 0.74 35.21 -16.94
CA ASN A 147 -0.62 34.88 -16.52
C ASN A 147 -1.72 35.80 -17.09
N ASN A 148 -1.57 36.32 -18.31
CA ASN A 148 -2.62 37.13 -18.91
C ASN A 148 -3.63 36.18 -19.60
N THR A 149 -4.92 36.36 -19.35
CA THR A 149 -5.87 35.23 -19.36
C THR A 149 -6.45 34.79 -20.71
N ARG A 150 -6.43 35.57 -21.81
CA ARG A 150 -7.04 35.19 -23.12
C ARG A 150 -6.53 36.01 -24.31
N PRO A 151 -6.14 35.35 -25.40
CA PRO A 151 -4.72 35.25 -25.77
C PRO A 151 -3.92 36.49 -25.32
N THR A 152 -2.75 36.30 -24.71
CA THR A 152 -1.93 37.40 -24.17
C THR A 152 -1.69 38.52 -25.19
N LEU A 153 -1.39 38.18 -26.44
CA LEU A 153 -1.23 39.12 -27.54
C LEU A 153 -2.21 38.80 -28.67
N SER A 154 -3.04 39.78 -29.03
CA SER A 154 -3.98 39.71 -30.16
C SER A 154 -3.70 40.87 -31.10
N VAL A 155 -2.51 40.82 -31.69
CA VAL A 155 -1.96 41.86 -32.57
C VAL A 155 -0.82 41.23 -33.38
N SER A 156 -0.55 41.74 -34.59
CA SER A 156 0.69 41.37 -35.28
C SER A 156 1.86 41.79 -34.40
N ASN A 157 2.81 40.90 -34.15
CA ASN A 157 3.88 41.19 -33.20
C ASN A 157 5.25 40.79 -33.74
N ALA A 158 6.24 41.55 -33.32
CA ALA A 158 7.65 41.24 -33.50
C ALA A 158 8.27 41.20 -32.11
N LEU A 159 8.62 39.99 -31.66
CA LEU A 159 9.15 39.73 -30.33
C LEU A 159 10.67 39.58 -30.40
N THR A 160 11.40 40.23 -29.50
CA THR A 160 12.84 40.02 -29.31
C THR A 160 13.12 39.95 -27.80
N ASN A 161 13.84 38.92 -27.36
CA ASN A 161 14.13 38.68 -25.92
C ASN A 161 12.89 38.84 -25.02
N THR A 162 11.74 38.38 -25.49
CA THR A 162 10.46 38.56 -24.80
C THR A 162 9.93 37.19 -24.41
N THR A 163 9.49 37.06 -23.16
CA THR A 163 8.95 35.81 -22.61
C THR A 163 7.46 35.99 -22.34
N ILE A 164 6.67 35.00 -22.74
CA ILE A 164 5.24 34.89 -22.42
C ILE A 164 5.06 33.62 -21.61
N ILE A 165 4.54 33.76 -20.40
CA ILE A 165 4.16 32.68 -19.50
C ILE A 165 2.64 32.76 -19.39
N GLU A 166 1.94 31.83 -20.01
CA GLU A 166 0.47 31.80 -19.96
C GLU A 166 -0.02 31.24 -18.63
N ARG A 167 -1.23 31.63 -18.21
CA ARG A 167 -1.85 31.08 -17.00
C ARG A 167 -2.33 29.66 -17.30
N LYS A 168 -1.80 28.68 -16.58
CA LYS A 168 -2.27 27.30 -16.66
C LYS A 168 -3.63 27.13 -15.97
N ILE A 169 -4.37 26.12 -16.39
CA ILE A 169 -5.67 25.75 -15.86
C ILE A 169 -5.47 24.83 -14.65
N PRO A 170 -6.01 25.17 -13.47
CA PRO A 170 -5.86 24.36 -12.28
C PRO A 170 -6.56 23.00 -12.43
N THR A 171 -5.91 21.93 -11.97
CA THR A 171 -6.43 20.56 -12.05
C THR A 171 -6.63 19.94 -10.67
N ARG A 172 -7.48 18.91 -10.61
CA ARG A 172 -7.67 18.07 -9.43
C ARG A 172 -7.55 16.61 -9.84
N ILE A 173 -6.77 15.84 -9.07
CA ILE A 173 -6.71 14.38 -9.19
C ILE A 173 -7.27 13.72 -7.94
N THR A 174 -7.98 12.62 -8.11
CA THR A 174 -8.55 11.82 -7.01
C THR A 174 -7.97 10.41 -7.05
N VAL A 175 -7.83 9.73 -5.92
CA VAL A 175 -7.40 8.33 -5.87
C VAL A 175 -8.25 7.54 -4.88
N ASN A 176 -8.68 6.35 -5.28
CA ASN A 176 -9.39 5.37 -4.48
C ASN A 176 -8.74 3.98 -4.64
N THR A 177 -8.90 3.16 -3.62
CA THR A 177 -8.44 1.76 -3.60
C THR A 177 -9.25 0.95 -2.58
N ASP A 178 -8.98 -0.35 -2.48
CA ASP A 178 -9.66 -1.26 -1.57
C ASP A 178 -9.29 -1.01 -0.09
N GLU A 179 -10.26 -1.17 0.81
CA GLU A 179 -10.11 -0.92 2.25
C GLU A 179 -9.70 -2.20 3.00
N THR A 180 -8.39 -2.50 2.99
CA THR A 180 -7.72 -3.68 3.60
C THR A 180 -7.70 -4.93 2.71
N VAL A 181 -6.50 -5.41 2.40
CA VAL A 181 -6.29 -6.60 1.55
C VAL A 181 -5.23 -7.54 2.14
N ARG A 182 -5.14 -8.76 1.62
CA ARG A 182 -4.14 -9.74 2.07
C ARG A 182 -2.92 -9.70 1.17
N LEU A 183 -1.76 -10.03 1.73
CA LEU A 183 -0.52 -10.18 0.96
C LEU A 183 -0.75 -11.15 -0.23
N GLY A 184 -0.45 -10.68 -1.43
CA GLY A 184 -0.63 -11.42 -2.69
C GLY A 184 -2.00 -11.22 -3.35
N ASP A 185 -2.90 -10.44 -2.75
CA ASP A 185 -4.12 -9.98 -3.43
C ASP A 185 -3.77 -8.88 -4.43
N THR A 186 -4.51 -8.82 -5.54
CA THR A 186 -4.46 -7.72 -6.50
C THR A 186 -5.47 -6.65 -6.10
N ILE A 187 -5.03 -5.40 -5.93
CA ILE A 187 -5.89 -4.24 -5.72
C ILE A 187 -6.07 -3.44 -7.01
N ASN A 188 -7.19 -2.74 -7.12
CA ASN A 188 -7.39 -1.73 -8.14
C ASN A 188 -7.13 -0.33 -7.56
N ILE A 189 -6.25 0.43 -8.19
CA ILE A 189 -5.95 1.82 -7.86
C ILE A 189 -6.56 2.66 -8.97
N HIS A 190 -7.53 3.51 -8.65
CA HIS A 190 -8.27 4.22 -9.67
C HIS A 190 -8.73 5.61 -9.23
N GLY A 191 -9.07 6.46 -10.18
CA GLY A 191 -9.45 7.83 -9.90
C GLY A 191 -9.78 8.63 -11.16
N TYR A 192 -9.96 9.93 -10.97
CA TYR A 192 -10.30 10.88 -12.03
C TYR A 192 -9.37 12.08 -12.02
N LEU A 193 -9.05 12.61 -13.20
CA LEU A 193 -8.39 13.91 -13.40
C LEU A 193 -9.38 14.93 -13.98
N GLU A 194 -9.47 16.08 -13.34
CA GLU A 194 -10.46 17.12 -13.62
C GLU A 194 -9.82 18.49 -13.91
N ASP A 195 -10.38 19.22 -14.87
CA ASP A 195 -10.24 20.67 -15.03
C ASP A 195 -11.21 21.37 -14.06
N ILE A 196 -10.65 22.09 -13.08
CA ILE A 196 -11.42 22.78 -12.04
C ILE A 196 -12.17 24.00 -12.60
N SER A 197 -11.66 24.62 -13.66
CA SER A 197 -12.20 25.89 -14.18
C SER A 197 -13.54 25.72 -14.89
N ASN A 198 -13.81 24.54 -15.44
CA ASN A 198 -15.03 24.25 -16.20
C ASN A 198 -15.77 22.99 -15.71
N GLU A 199 -15.31 22.36 -14.63
CA GLU A 199 -15.88 21.12 -14.06
C GLU A 199 -15.95 19.97 -15.07
N SER A 200 -14.90 19.81 -15.88
CA SER A 200 -14.79 18.74 -16.88
C SER A 200 -13.62 17.78 -16.59
N TYR A 201 -13.61 16.64 -17.28
CA TYR A 201 -12.61 15.60 -17.11
C TYR A 201 -11.57 15.63 -18.23
N LEU A 202 -10.32 15.33 -17.89
CA LEU A 202 -9.19 15.40 -18.82
C LEU A 202 -8.82 14.03 -19.36
N SER A 203 -8.96 13.85 -20.68
CA SER A 203 -8.72 12.58 -21.37
C SER A 203 -7.31 12.45 -21.93
N GLY A 204 -6.76 11.23 -21.91
CA GLY A 204 -5.47 10.88 -22.51
C GLY A 204 -4.26 11.42 -21.75
N MET A 205 -4.44 11.81 -20.49
CA MET A 205 -3.38 12.36 -19.65
C MET A 205 -2.62 11.24 -18.96
N ASP A 206 -1.29 11.34 -18.95
CA ASP A 206 -0.42 10.39 -18.26
C ASP A 206 -0.38 10.68 -16.75
N ILE A 207 -0.61 9.64 -15.96
CA ILE A 207 -0.73 9.68 -14.51
C ILE A 207 0.34 8.78 -13.89
N LEU A 208 1.24 9.37 -13.11
CA LEU A 208 2.25 8.65 -12.35
C LEU A 208 1.64 8.12 -11.04
N ILE A 209 1.75 6.83 -10.81
CA ILE A 209 1.27 6.13 -9.61
C ILE A 209 2.49 5.52 -8.91
N SER A 210 2.73 5.90 -7.66
CA SER A 210 3.84 5.45 -6.83
C SER A 210 3.33 4.65 -5.64
N ILE A 211 3.76 3.39 -5.50
CA ILE A 211 3.46 2.52 -4.35
C ILE A 211 4.76 2.10 -3.69
N ASN A 212 5.00 2.49 -2.43
CA ASN A 212 6.23 2.16 -1.67
C ASN A 212 7.54 2.35 -2.47
N ASP A 213 7.69 3.50 -3.13
CA ASP A 213 8.83 3.88 -3.99
C ASP A 213 8.92 3.18 -5.37
N GLU A 214 8.02 2.25 -5.70
CA GLU A 214 7.86 1.73 -7.06
C GLU A 214 6.91 2.58 -7.88
N GLN A 215 7.29 2.89 -9.12
CA GLN A 215 6.55 3.78 -10.00
C GLN A 215 5.93 3.04 -11.18
N SER A 216 4.71 3.42 -11.54
CA SER A 216 3.96 2.93 -12.69
C SER A 216 3.14 4.07 -13.29
N HIS A 217 2.65 3.87 -14.52
CA HIS A 217 1.88 4.88 -15.24
C HIS A 217 0.54 4.33 -15.70
N ALA A 218 -0.48 5.18 -15.70
CA ALA A 218 -1.78 4.93 -16.31
C ALA A 218 -2.23 6.17 -17.08
N ALA A 219 -2.90 5.98 -18.21
CA ALA A 219 -3.49 7.08 -18.97
C ALA A 219 -4.97 7.24 -18.60
N THR A 220 -5.46 8.48 -18.54
CA THR A 220 -6.89 8.72 -18.38
C THR A 220 -7.69 8.39 -19.65
N ASP A 221 -8.90 7.86 -19.48
CA ASP A 221 -9.81 7.53 -20.58
C ASP A 221 -10.60 8.76 -21.08
N GLU A 222 -11.64 8.56 -21.90
CA GLU A 222 -12.50 9.63 -22.43
C GLU A 222 -13.27 10.41 -21.34
N ASN A 223 -13.43 9.83 -20.16
CA ASN A 223 -14.11 10.43 -19.00
C ASN A 223 -13.12 10.88 -17.92
N GLY A 224 -11.82 10.95 -18.24
CA GLY A 224 -10.76 11.31 -17.31
C GLY A 224 -10.47 10.28 -16.22
N TYR A 225 -11.02 9.07 -16.34
CA TYR A 225 -10.81 7.97 -15.40
C TYR A 225 -9.51 7.25 -15.70
N TYR A 226 -8.71 6.95 -14.68
CA TYR A 226 -7.52 6.11 -14.80
C TYR A 226 -7.62 4.92 -13.84
N GLU A 227 -6.96 3.82 -14.18
CA GLU A 227 -6.88 2.64 -13.32
C GLU A 227 -5.55 1.88 -13.47
N LEU A 228 -5.12 1.23 -12.38
CA LEU A 228 -3.94 0.38 -12.32
C LEU A 228 -4.21 -0.80 -11.39
N SER A 229 -3.97 -2.01 -11.90
CA SER A 229 -3.95 -3.23 -11.08
C SER A 229 -2.58 -3.43 -10.44
N TYR A 230 -2.54 -3.63 -9.12
CA TYR A 230 -1.31 -3.81 -8.36
C TYR A 230 -1.37 -5.07 -7.50
N LEU A 231 -0.37 -5.94 -7.61
CA LEU A 231 -0.21 -7.12 -6.75
C LEU A 231 0.47 -6.71 -5.44
N THR A 232 -0.16 -6.97 -4.30
CA THR A 232 0.41 -6.57 -3.00
C THR A 232 1.58 -7.44 -2.58
N GLU A 233 2.74 -6.81 -2.36
CA GLU A 233 3.99 -7.53 -2.02
C GLU A 233 4.52 -7.23 -0.60
N SER A 234 4.01 -6.18 0.04
CA SER A 234 4.49 -5.71 1.35
C SER A 234 3.37 -5.64 2.39
N ILE A 235 3.65 -6.15 3.60
CA ILE A 235 2.72 -6.12 4.74
C ILE A 235 2.79 -4.77 5.45
N GLY A 236 1.66 -4.34 6.00
CA GLY A 236 1.50 -3.08 6.71
C GLY A 236 0.83 -2.03 5.83
N THR A 237 0.94 -0.78 6.25
CA THR A 237 0.39 0.35 5.49
C THR A 237 1.22 0.58 4.23
N ASN A 238 0.60 0.36 3.07
CA ASN A 238 1.17 0.67 1.76
C ASN A 238 0.66 2.04 1.33
N ILE A 239 1.56 2.99 1.13
CA ILE A 239 1.23 4.36 0.71
C ILE A 239 1.17 4.41 -0.81
N ILE A 240 0.08 4.98 -1.33
CA ILE A 240 -0.17 5.14 -2.76
C ILE A 240 -0.26 6.63 -3.06
N THR A 241 0.71 7.16 -3.78
CA THR A 241 0.73 8.56 -4.25
C THR A 241 0.45 8.58 -5.74
N VAL A 242 -0.47 9.44 -6.17
CA VAL A 242 -0.81 9.62 -7.59
C VAL A 242 -0.55 11.06 -7.98
N ILE A 243 0.12 11.25 -9.12
CA ILE A 243 0.64 12.53 -9.58
C ILE A 243 0.30 12.71 -11.06
N TYR A 244 -0.34 13.83 -11.37
CA TYR A 244 -0.36 14.42 -12.69
C TYR A 244 0.65 15.58 -12.72
N GLU A 245 1.69 15.48 -13.55
CA GLU A 245 2.78 16.47 -13.57
C GLU A 245 2.41 17.82 -14.23
N GLY A 246 1.19 17.93 -14.78
CA GLY A 246 0.77 19.08 -15.56
C GLY A 246 1.35 19.09 -16.98
N ASN A 247 0.97 20.09 -17.77
CA ASN A 247 1.53 20.34 -19.09
C ASN A 247 1.52 21.85 -19.41
N ASP A 248 1.70 22.25 -20.66
CA ASP A 248 1.72 23.68 -21.04
C ASP A 248 0.37 24.40 -20.78
N GLU A 249 -0.73 23.65 -20.72
CA GLU A 249 -2.09 24.16 -20.53
C GLU A 249 -2.59 23.99 -19.10
N TYR A 250 -2.26 22.88 -18.43
CA TYR A 250 -2.81 22.50 -17.13
C TYR A 250 -1.74 22.45 -16.03
N ASP A 251 -2.12 22.88 -14.83
CA ASP A 251 -1.27 22.74 -13.64
C ASP A 251 -1.13 21.27 -13.22
N ALA A 252 -0.05 20.99 -12.50
CA ALA A 252 0.16 19.71 -11.85
C ALA A 252 -0.82 19.52 -10.68
N ALA A 253 -1.15 18.27 -10.37
CA ALA A 253 -1.94 17.88 -9.21
C ALA A 253 -1.47 16.54 -8.65
N ASP A 254 -1.56 16.39 -7.34
CA ASP A 254 -1.24 15.15 -6.64
C ASP A 254 -2.29 14.80 -5.58
N CYS A 255 -2.41 13.51 -5.29
CA CYS A 255 -3.27 12.98 -4.23
C CYS A 255 -2.65 11.71 -3.67
N GLN A 256 -3.00 11.35 -2.43
CA GLN A 256 -2.47 10.18 -1.77
C GLN A 256 -3.58 9.43 -1.04
N THR A 257 -3.48 8.11 -1.05
CA THR A 257 -4.26 7.20 -0.20
C THR A 257 -3.33 6.13 0.37
N SER A 258 -3.89 5.21 1.16
CA SER A 258 -3.15 4.07 1.69
C SER A 258 -4.05 2.86 1.83
N VAL A 259 -3.46 1.68 1.68
CA VAL A 259 -4.13 0.40 1.96
C VAL A 259 -3.34 -0.35 3.04
N GLU A 260 -4.05 -0.91 4.01
CA GLU A 260 -3.44 -1.79 5.00
C GLU A 260 -3.39 -3.23 4.46
N VAL A 261 -2.18 -3.76 4.28
CA VAL A 261 -1.98 -5.13 3.78
C VAL A 261 -1.65 -6.06 4.95
N THR A 262 -2.46 -7.09 5.13
CA THR A 262 -2.33 -8.05 6.24
C THR A 262 -1.92 -9.43 5.76
N LYS A 263 -1.39 -10.28 6.66
CA LYS A 263 -1.32 -11.72 6.38
C LYS A 263 -2.69 -12.34 6.61
N ALA A 264 -3.01 -13.40 5.85
CA ALA A 264 -4.15 -14.24 6.18
C ALA A 264 -4.02 -14.76 7.64
N GLU A 265 -5.07 -14.58 8.44
CA GLU A 265 -5.12 -15.15 9.78
C GLU A 265 -5.09 -16.67 9.69
N LYS A 266 -4.32 -17.30 10.58
CA LYS A 266 -4.28 -18.75 10.70
C LYS A 266 -5.46 -19.22 11.55
N ILE A 267 -6.01 -20.37 11.16
CA ILE A 267 -7.10 -21.02 11.87
C ILE A 267 -6.58 -21.56 13.20
N GLU A 268 -7.27 -21.24 14.29
CA GLU A 268 -6.96 -21.74 15.62
C GLU A 268 -7.13 -23.25 15.69
N THR A 269 -6.21 -23.93 16.37
CA THR A 269 -6.14 -25.39 16.38
C THR A 269 -6.19 -25.94 17.79
N HIS A 270 -7.05 -26.91 18.01
CA HIS A 270 -7.15 -27.67 19.24
C HIS A 270 -6.53 -29.04 19.05
N MET A 271 -5.78 -29.52 20.05
CA MET A 271 -5.22 -30.87 20.04
C MET A 271 -5.62 -31.63 21.29
N SER A 272 -5.99 -32.89 21.11
CA SER A 272 -6.15 -33.87 22.18
C SER A 272 -5.27 -35.09 21.93
N ILE A 273 -4.96 -35.86 22.96
CA ILE A 273 -4.07 -37.02 22.88
C ILE A 273 -4.79 -38.23 23.46
N THR A 274 -4.61 -39.38 22.84
CA THR A 274 -4.96 -40.68 23.41
C THR A 274 -3.80 -41.66 23.29
N VAL A 275 -3.84 -42.69 24.12
CA VAL A 275 -2.97 -43.87 24.00
C VAL A 275 -3.88 -45.06 23.76
N ASP A 276 -3.59 -45.84 22.72
CA ASP A 276 -4.39 -47.02 22.41
C ASP A 276 -4.13 -48.15 23.43
N ASN A 277 -5.21 -48.72 23.97
CA ASN A 277 -5.20 -49.59 25.17
C ASN A 277 -4.75 -51.04 24.89
N ASN A 278 -4.36 -51.36 23.65
CA ASN A 278 -3.62 -52.58 23.36
C ASN A 278 -2.13 -52.37 23.68
N ASP A 279 -1.83 -52.35 24.98
CA ASP A 279 -0.50 -52.25 25.60
C ASP A 279 0.24 -50.91 25.44
N GLY A 280 -0.46 -49.81 25.16
CA GLY A 280 0.16 -48.49 25.09
C GLY A 280 1.01 -48.26 23.84
N THR A 281 0.78 -49.07 22.81
CA THR A 281 1.68 -49.18 21.65
C THR A 281 1.55 -48.05 20.64
N ILE A 282 0.45 -47.31 20.64
CA ILE A 282 0.21 -46.21 19.69
C ILE A 282 -0.27 -44.99 20.45
N ILE A 283 0.45 -43.88 20.29
CA ILE A 283 0.02 -42.57 20.75
C ILE A 283 -0.62 -41.85 19.56
N LYS A 284 -1.84 -41.35 19.73
CA LYS A 284 -2.57 -40.59 18.71
C LYS A 284 -2.79 -39.16 19.21
N ALA A 285 -2.53 -38.18 18.35
CA ALA A 285 -2.95 -36.80 18.51
C ALA A 285 -4.09 -36.53 17.53
N TYR A 286 -5.20 -35.97 18.03
CA TYR A 286 -6.33 -35.53 17.23
C TYR A 286 -6.34 -34.00 17.18
N LEU A 287 -6.42 -33.44 15.99
CA LEU A 287 -6.36 -32.01 15.73
C LEU A 287 -7.60 -31.53 14.99
N THR A 288 -8.28 -30.54 15.57
CA THR A 288 -9.43 -29.87 14.96
C THR A 288 -9.25 -28.36 14.96
N ASP A 289 -9.94 -27.65 14.09
CA ASP A 289 -10.10 -26.21 14.20
C ASP A 289 -11.14 -25.81 15.26
N ASN A 290 -11.49 -24.51 15.33
CA ASN A 290 -12.53 -23.99 16.22
C ASN A 290 -13.94 -24.48 15.86
N ASP A 291 -14.18 -24.85 14.61
CA ASP A 291 -15.48 -25.33 14.12
C ASP A 291 -15.61 -26.86 14.24
N GLY A 292 -14.53 -27.55 14.64
CA GLY A 292 -14.46 -29.00 14.79
C GLY A 292 -14.04 -29.74 13.52
N ASN A 293 -13.62 -29.04 12.46
CA ASN A 293 -13.12 -29.69 11.25
C ASN A 293 -11.71 -30.23 11.45
N ASN A 294 -11.40 -31.32 10.76
CA ASN A 294 -10.09 -31.95 10.81
C ASN A 294 -8.99 -31.03 10.26
N VAL A 295 -7.93 -30.84 11.04
CA VAL A 295 -6.72 -30.15 10.59
C VAL A 295 -5.97 -31.03 9.58
N THR A 296 -5.50 -30.45 8.48
CA THR A 296 -4.75 -31.17 7.44
C THR A 296 -3.31 -30.64 7.33
N GLY A 297 -2.35 -31.57 7.24
CA GLY A 297 -0.93 -31.26 7.06
C GLY A 297 -0.22 -30.76 8.33
N GLY A 298 1.09 -30.57 8.20
CA GLY A 298 1.98 -30.26 9.33
C GLY A 298 2.44 -31.50 10.09
N LYS A 299 3.17 -31.29 11.19
CA LYS A 299 3.85 -32.36 11.94
C LYS A 299 3.64 -32.21 13.45
N VAL A 300 3.50 -33.35 14.11
CA VAL A 300 3.43 -33.49 15.58
C VAL A 300 4.70 -34.18 16.08
N ALA A 301 5.28 -33.63 17.14
CA ALA A 301 6.32 -34.28 17.93
C ALA A 301 5.77 -34.72 19.28
N PHE A 302 6.06 -35.96 19.68
CA PHE A 302 5.61 -36.53 20.94
C PHE A 302 6.76 -36.60 21.96
N LYS A 303 6.42 -36.45 23.24
CA LYS A 303 7.31 -36.70 24.38
C LYS A 303 6.63 -37.57 25.41
N VAL A 304 7.41 -38.43 26.05
CA VAL A 304 7.00 -39.29 27.16
C VAL A 304 7.87 -38.94 28.36
N ASN A 305 7.26 -38.59 29.50
CA ASN A 305 7.94 -38.13 30.70
C ASN A 305 8.99 -37.03 30.43
N GLY A 306 8.62 -36.07 29.57
CA GLY A 306 9.47 -34.95 29.15
C GLY A 306 10.54 -35.30 28.10
N LYS A 307 10.80 -36.58 27.81
CA LYS A 307 11.77 -37.02 26.80
C LYS A 307 11.11 -37.12 25.42
N THR A 308 11.70 -36.46 24.43
CA THR A 308 11.19 -36.49 23.05
C THR A 308 11.42 -37.86 22.43
N LEU A 309 10.40 -38.41 21.77
CA LEU A 309 10.51 -39.68 21.07
C LEU A 309 11.49 -39.55 19.90
N LYS A 310 12.44 -40.49 19.86
CA LYS A 310 13.54 -40.53 18.89
C LYS A 310 13.66 -41.94 18.33
N ASN A 311 14.10 -42.05 17.09
CA ASN A 311 14.41 -43.34 16.47
C ASN A 311 15.73 -43.92 17.01
N ALA A 312 16.08 -45.14 16.59
CA ALA A 312 17.31 -45.83 17.00
C ALA A 312 18.61 -45.02 16.75
N ASN A 313 18.58 -44.08 15.80
CA ASN A 313 19.71 -43.20 15.46
C ASN A 313 19.70 -41.87 16.24
N GLY A 314 18.78 -41.69 17.20
CA GLY A 314 18.67 -40.48 18.01
C GLY A 314 17.99 -39.28 17.36
N LYS A 315 17.41 -39.44 16.15
CA LYS A 315 16.64 -38.39 15.46
C LYS A 315 15.21 -38.33 15.97
N VAL A 316 14.67 -37.12 16.15
CA VAL A 316 13.27 -36.91 16.58
C VAL A 316 12.31 -37.55 15.59
N ILE A 317 11.33 -38.29 16.11
CA ILE A 317 10.24 -38.85 15.32
C ILE A 317 9.15 -37.79 15.20
N TYR A 318 8.78 -37.46 13.96
CA TYR A 318 7.65 -36.58 13.66
C TYR A 318 6.55 -37.39 12.99
N ALA A 319 5.34 -37.28 13.52
CA ALA A 319 4.14 -37.83 12.88
C ALA A 319 3.51 -36.74 12.01
N ASN A 320 3.27 -37.03 10.73
CA ASN A 320 2.55 -36.11 9.85
C ASN A 320 1.05 -36.15 10.21
N VAL A 321 0.38 -35.01 10.15
CA VAL A 321 -1.08 -34.94 10.36
C VAL A 321 -1.78 -35.23 9.04
N ALA A 322 -2.67 -36.21 9.05
CA ALA A 322 -3.59 -36.52 7.95
C ALA A 322 -4.99 -36.74 8.52
N GLU A 323 -6.01 -36.11 7.92
CA GLU A 323 -7.40 -36.20 8.39
C GLU A 323 -7.56 -35.93 9.89
N GLY A 324 -6.87 -34.89 10.41
CA GLY A 324 -6.92 -34.54 11.83
C GLY A 324 -6.15 -35.47 12.76
N ILE A 325 -5.45 -36.49 12.26
CA ILE A 325 -4.78 -37.48 13.11
C ILE A 325 -3.28 -37.51 12.82
N ALA A 326 -2.48 -37.51 13.89
CA ALA A 326 -1.06 -37.86 13.85
C ALA A 326 -0.80 -38.98 14.85
N SER A 327 -0.17 -40.08 14.40
CA SER A 327 0.10 -41.24 15.23
C SER A 327 1.57 -41.63 15.24
N VAL A 328 2.03 -42.19 16.35
CA VAL A 328 3.36 -42.77 16.48
C VAL A 328 3.29 -44.06 17.28
N GLU A 329 4.02 -45.08 16.82
CA GLU A 329 4.25 -46.29 17.59
C GLU A 329 5.22 -45.99 18.75
N TRP A 330 4.84 -46.41 19.94
CA TRP A 330 5.61 -46.24 21.17
C TRP A 330 5.77 -47.60 21.85
N THR A 331 7.01 -48.07 21.94
CA THR A 331 7.35 -49.20 22.80
C THR A 331 7.47 -48.70 24.24
N VAL A 332 6.59 -49.17 25.12
CA VAL A 332 6.59 -48.79 26.54
C VAL A 332 7.89 -49.28 27.21
N PRO A 333 8.74 -48.39 27.73
CA PRO A 333 9.91 -48.79 28.50
C PRO A 333 9.53 -49.46 29.82
N GLU A 334 10.34 -50.42 30.28
CA GLU A 334 10.07 -51.18 31.52
C GLU A 334 9.88 -50.27 32.74
N GLU A 335 10.60 -49.14 32.79
CA GLU A 335 10.51 -48.17 33.88
C GLU A 335 9.16 -47.43 33.97
N CYS A 336 8.32 -47.50 32.93
CA CYS A 336 7.02 -46.84 32.84
C CYS A 336 5.86 -47.67 33.39
N TYR A 337 6.05 -48.98 33.60
CA TYR A 337 5.00 -49.82 34.15
C TYR A 337 4.73 -49.50 35.64
N ASP A 338 3.46 -49.60 36.03
CA ASP A 338 2.91 -49.30 37.36
C ASP A 338 3.19 -47.87 37.86
N LYS A 339 3.41 -46.94 36.92
CA LYS A 339 3.62 -45.52 37.20
C LYS A 339 2.76 -44.66 36.30
N ASP A 340 2.48 -43.46 36.78
CA ASP A 340 1.93 -42.40 35.95
C ASP A 340 2.97 -41.97 34.92
N VAL A 341 2.54 -41.90 33.68
CA VAL A 341 3.30 -41.48 32.50
C VAL A 341 2.63 -40.23 31.94
N THR A 342 3.40 -39.15 31.83
CA THR A 342 2.94 -37.93 31.16
C THR A 342 3.35 -37.98 29.70
N ILE A 343 2.36 -37.88 28.82
CA ILE A 343 2.56 -37.80 27.37
C ILE A 343 2.21 -36.39 26.95
N SER A 344 3.11 -35.76 26.19
CA SER A 344 2.86 -34.44 25.61
C SER A 344 3.08 -34.48 24.10
N ALA A 345 2.25 -33.74 23.36
CA ALA A 345 2.37 -33.56 21.92
C ALA A 345 2.51 -32.07 21.59
N SER A 346 3.26 -31.77 20.55
CA SER A 346 3.40 -30.40 20.02
C SER A 346 3.22 -30.42 18.51
N TYR A 347 2.18 -29.75 18.03
CA TYR A 347 1.92 -29.51 16.62
C TYR A 347 2.63 -28.24 16.16
N SER A 348 3.28 -28.30 15.00
CA SER A 348 4.10 -27.21 14.45
C SER A 348 3.31 -26.13 13.71
N GLY A 349 2.03 -26.34 13.43
CA GLY A 349 1.24 -25.49 12.55
C GLY A 349 1.57 -25.65 11.06
N THR A 350 0.88 -24.90 10.22
CA THR A 350 1.13 -24.77 8.77
C THR A 350 1.02 -23.30 8.34
N GLY A 351 0.98 -23.01 7.03
CA GLY A 351 0.57 -21.70 6.52
C GLY A 351 -0.88 -21.35 6.88
N THR A 352 -1.74 -22.35 7.07
CA THR A 352 -3.18 -22.21 7.32
C THR A 352 -3.55 -22.34 8.80
N TYR A 353 -2.85 -23.20 9.55
CA TYR A 353 -3.23 -23.60 10.90
C TYR A 353 -2.21 -23.14 11.95
N ASN A 354 -2.70 -22.73 13.13
CA ASN A 354 -1.87 -22.37 14.27
C ASN A 354 -1.12 -23.58 14.85
N GLN A 355 -0.09 -23.30 15.65
CA GLN A 355 0.58 -24.32 16.45
C GLN A 355 -0.21 -24.57 17.73
N THR A 356 -0.22 -25.80 18.24
CA THR A 356 -0.89 -26.13 19.50
C THR A 356 -0.18 -27.27 20.24
N LYS A 357 -0.48 -27.41 21.53
CA LYS A 357 0.13 -28.41 22.42
C LYS A 357 -0.95 -29.05 23.28
N ALA A 358 -0.70 -30.31 23.62
CA ALA A 358 -1.55 -31.06 24.51
C ALA A 358 -0.69 -31.93 25.41
N ASN A 359 -1.22 -32.28 26.57
CA ASN A 359 -0.65 -33.31 27.42
C ASN A 359 -1.77 -34.12 28.08
N ILE A 360 -1.43 -35.36 28.44
CA ILE A 360 -2.25 -36.24 29.26
C ILE A 360 -1.33 -36.94 30.25
N THR A 361 -1.88 -37.36 31.39
CA THR A 361 -1.24 -38.31 32.29
C THR A 361 -2.08 -39.58 32.30
N THR A 362 -1.44 -40.72 32.10
CA THR A 362 -2.06 -42.04 32.16
C THR A 362 -1.15 -43.01 32.89
N SER A 363 -1.68 -44.10 33.44
CA SER A 363 -0.86 -45.17 34.00
C SER A 363 -0.76 -46.32 33.01
N VAL A 364 0.42 -46.94 32.92
CA VAL A 364 0.60 -48.17 32.16
C VAL A 364 0.66 -49.33 33.15
N ALA A 365 -0.38 -50.15 33.20
CA ALA A 365 -0.44 -51.27 34.14
C ALA A 365 0.54 -52.38 33.73
N THR A 366 1.25 -52.97 34.71
CA THR A 366 1.84 -54.29 34.51
C THR A 366 0.72 -55.31 34.25
N ARG A 367 0.97 -56.21 33.29
CA ARG A 367 0.03 -57.29 33.00
C ARG A 367 0.36 -58.50 33.87
N GLN A 368 -0.65 -59.10 34.49
CA GLN A 368 -0.49 -60.25 35.36
C GLN A 368 -0.50 -61.53 34.53
N ALA A 369 0.64 -62.24 34.50
CA ALA A 369 0.72 -63.55 33.88
C ALA A 369 0.19 -64.64 34.83
N SER A 370 -0.67 -65.52 34.31
CA SER A 370 -1.08 -66.76 34.95
C SER A 370 -0.13 -67.88 34.54
N ILE A 371 0.23 -68.75 35.49
CA ILE A 371 1.03 -69.95 35.24
C ILE A 371 0.24 -71.19 35.63
N SER A 372 0.13 -72.15 34.72
CA SER A 372 -0.39 -73.49 34.98
C SER A 372 0.73 -74.51 34.78
N ILE A 373 0.75 -75.56 35.60
CA ILE A 373 1.77 -76.62 35.53
C ILE A 373 1.10 -77.92 35.11
N ASP A 374 1.69 -78.60 34.14
CA ASP A 374 1.31 -79.93 33.68
C ASP A 374 2.50 -80.89 33.84
N MET A 375 2.25 -82.02 34.50
CA MET A 375 3.23 -83.09 34.72
C MET A 375 2.51 -84.43 34.98
N PRO A 376 3.18 -85.58 34.82
CA PRO A 376 2.58 -86.88 35.11
C PRO A 376 2.12 -87.03 36.56
N ASP A 377 0.92 -87.59 36.78
CA ASP A 377 0.35 -87.83 38.13
C ASP A 377 1.14 -88.83 38.97
N THR A 378 1.80 -89.79 38.32
CA THR A 378 2.64 -90.82 38.96
C THR A 378 3.93 -91.02 38.16
N ALA A 379 5.01 -91.32 38.87
CA ALA A 379 6.31 -91.63 38.26
C ALA A 379 7.03 -92.70 39.08
N GLN A 380 7.82 -93.54 38.42
CA GLN A 380 8.63 -94.55 39.09
C GLN A 380 9.95 -93.95 39.58
N THR A 381 10.42 -94.44 40.71
CA THR A 381 11.73 -94.10 41.24
C THR A 381 12.82 -94.34 40.19
N GLY A 382 13.69 -93.34 39.95
CA GLY A 382 14.74 -93.40 38.92
C GLY A 382 14.30 -93.00 37.50
N SER A 383 13.00 -92.76 37.24
CA SER A 383 12.53 -92.32 35.92
C SER A 383 12.67 -90.80 35.73
N THR A 384 12.70 -90.34 34.48
CA THR A 384 12.65 -88.92 34.13
C THR A 384 11.22 -88.48 33.80
N ILE A 385 10.79 -87.35 34.33
CA ILE A 385 9.53 -86.68 33.97
C ILE A 385 9.81 -85.34 33.29
N THR A 386 8.89 -84.90 32.44
CA THR A 386 8.86 -83.53 31.92
C THR A 386 7.81 -82.74 32.70
N ILE A 387 8.19 -81.57 33.16
CA ILE A 387 7.31 -80.61 33.82
C ILE A 387 7.15 -79.44 32.85
N THR A 388 5.92 -79.17 32.47
CA THR A 388 5.58 -78.11 31.51
C THR A 388 4.83 -77.01 32.25
N ALA A 389 5.30 -75.79 32.16
CA ALA A 389 4.57 -74.60 32.58
C ALA A 389 3.96 -73.93 31.35
N THR A 390 2.67 -73.65 31.40
CA THR A 390 1.96 -72.81 30.44
C THR A 390 1.75 -71.43 31.06
N ILE A 391 2.22 -70.38 30.37
CA ILE A 391 2.19 -68.99 30.82
C ILE A 391 1.26 -68.21 29.88
N THR A 392 0.20 -67.64 30.44
CA THR A 392 -0.78 -66.83 29.72
C THR A 392 -1.01 -65.49 30.41
N ASP A 393 -1.51 -64.51 29.67
CA ASP A 393 -1.97 -63.21 30.17
C ASP A 393 -3.40 -63.01 29.65
N GLY A 394 -4.37 -63.43 30.48
CA GLY A 394 -5.72 -63.72 30.02
C GLY A 394 -5.72 -64.78 28.91
N ASP A 395 -6.33 -64.47 27.78
CA ASP A 395 -6.36 -65.33 26.58
C ASP A 395 -5.11 -65.21 25.70
N ARG A 396 -4.16 -64.32 26.06
CA ARG A 396 -2.97 -64.05 25.24
C ARG A 396 -1.80 -64.93 25.67
N THR A 397 -1.06 -65.42 24.69
CA THR A 397 0.14 -66.23 24.90
C THR A 397 1.34 -65.35 25.29
N VAL A 398 2.02 -65.68 26.39
CA VAL A 398 3.26 -65.00 26.80
C VAL A 398 4.45 -65.66 26.09
N ASN A 399 5.16 -64.92 25.24
CA ASN A 399 6.20 -65.50 24.36
C ASN A 399 7.64 -65.22 24.80
N THR A 400 7.83 -64.56 25.94
CA THR A 400 9.14 -64.21 26.47
C THR A 400 9.15 -64.37 27.99
N GLY A 401 10.34 -64.47 28.60
CA GLY A 401 10.50 -64.61 30.04
C GLY A 401 11.21 -65.90 30.45
N LYS A 402 11.40 -66.11 31.76
CA LYS A 402 12.08 -67.27 32.34
C LYS A 402 11.24 -67.87 33.45
N VAL A 403 11.09 -69.20 33.45
CA VAL A 403 10.42 -69.97 34.51
C VAL A 403 11.46 -70.77 35.28
N ILE A 404 11.40 -70.69 36.61
CA ILE A 404 12.21 -71.50 37.52
C ILE A 404 11.31 -72.57 38.12
N PHE A 405 11.70 -73.84 37.99
CA PHE A 405 10.98 -74.97 38.57
C PHE A 405 11.52 -75.31 39.96
N LYS A 406 10.60 -75.61 40.88
CA LYS A 406 10.91 -76.09 42.23
C LYS A 406 10.17 -77.39 42.50
N ILE A 407 10.88 -78.38 43.05
CA ILE A 407 10.30 -79.66 43.50
C ILE A 407 10.39 -79.72 45.01
N ASN A 408 9.24 -79.90 45.69
CA ASN A 408 9.14 -79.89 47.16
C ASN A 408 9.82 -78.66 47.79
N GLY A 409 9.62 -77.48 47.19
CA GLY A 409 10.21 -76.21 47.64
C GLY A 409 11.69 -76.00 47.28
N LYS A 410 12.39 -77.01 46.76
CA LYS A 410 13.79 -76.89 46.34
C LYS A 410 13.90 -76.50 44.87
N THR A 411 14.71 -75.49 44.58
CA THR A 411 14.97 -75.03 43.20
C THR A 411 15.82 -76.05 42.45
N LEU A 412 15.40 -76.41 41.24
CA LEU A 412 16.23 -77.23 40.36
C LEU A 412 17.51 -76.48 40.00
N LYS A 413 18.65 -77.14 40.17
CA LYS A 413 19.98 -76.56 39.99
C LYS A 413 20.82 -77.48 39.11
N ASP A 414 21.78 -76.90 38.39
CA ASP A 414 22.80 -77.66 37.68
C ASP A 414 23.83 -78.29 38.64
N ALA A 415 24.78 -79.05 38.08
CA ALA A 415 25.85 -79.71 38.83
C ALA A 415 26.76 -78.74 39.61
N TYR A 416 26.69 -77.44 39.33
CA TYR A 416 27.48 -76.39 39.98
C TYR A 416 26.64 -75.56 40.97
N GLY A 417 25.38 -75.96 41.21
CA GLY A 417 24.49 -75.30 42.18
C GLY A 417 23.80 -74.03 41.67
N LYS A 418 23.88 -73.71 40.37
CA LYS A 418 23.18 -72.58 39.75
C LYS A 418 21.75 -72.99 39.40
N ALA A 419 20.79 -72.10 39.67
CA ALA A 419 19.39 -72.36 39.37
C ALA A 419 19.17 -72.56 37.86
N LEU A 420 18.47 -73.64 37.51
CA LEU A 420 17.98 -73.90 36.18
C LEU A 420 16.72 -73.07 35.93
N TYR A 421 16.63 -72.52 34.72
CA TYR A 421 15.43 -71.86 34.23
C TYR A 421 15.13 -72.33 32.80
N ALA A 422 13.86 -72.38 32.46
CA ALA A 422 13.39 -72.58 31.09
C ALA A 422 12.95 -71.24 30.53
N ASN A 423 13.34 -70.93 29.30
CA ASN A 423 12.80 -69.76 28.60
C ASN A 423 11.36 -70.06 28.19
N VAL A 424 10.49 -69.05 28.30
CA VAL A 424 9.13 -69.13 27.77
C VAL A 424 9.20 -68.94 26.26
N VAL A 425 8.66 -69.89 25.51
CA VAL A 425 8.53 -69.84 24.05
C VAL A 425 7.12 -70.27 23.70
N ASN A 426 6.38 -69.44 22.95
CA ASN A 426 4.99 -69.72 22.57
C ASN A 426 4.08 -70.09 23.75
N GLY A 427 4.22 -69.39 24.89
CA GLY A 427 3.41 -69.63 26.09
C GLY A 427 3.86 -70.81 26.92
N VAL A 428 4.96 -71.48 26.56
CA VAL A 428 5.37 -72.72 27.23
C VAL A 428 6.83 -72.63 27.68
N ALA A 429 7.09 -73.10 28.89
CA ALA A 429 8.43 -73.34 29.40
C ALA A 429 8.46 -74.75 29.98
N SER A 430 9.46 -75.58 29.67
CA SER A 430 9.53 -76.95 30.17
C SER A 430 10.90 -77.31 30.71
N THR A 431 10.93 -78.24 31.67
CA THR A 431 12.16 -78.82 32.20
C THR A 431 12.01 -80.33 32.35
N VAL A 432 13.13 -81.04 32.32
CA VAL A 432 13.19 -82.47 32.64
C VAL A 432 13.71 -82.64 34.06
N TYR A 433 13.13 -83.57 34.83
CA TYR A 433 13.51 -83.89 36.19
C TYR A 433 13.61 -85.41 36.39
N THR A 434 14.68 -85.90 37.02
CA THR A 434 14.84 -87.33 37.35
C THR A 434 14.37 -87.58 38.78
N ILE A 435 13.46 -88.52 38.97
CA ILE A 435 12.97 -88.93 40.29
C ILE A 435 14.11 -89.64 41.03
N PRO A 436 14.54 -89.16 42.22
CA PRO A 436 15.62 -89.80 42.97
C PRO A 436 15.31 -91.26 43.32
N ALA A 437 16.37 -92.08 43.37
CA ALA A 437 16.35 -93.48 43.81
C ALA A 437 15.88 -93.66 45.26
#